data_AF-A0A0G0DL55-F1
#
_entry.id   AF-A0A0G0DL55-F1
#
_cell.length_a   1.000
_cell.length_b   1.000
_cell.length_c   1.000
_cell.angle_alpha   90.00
_cell.angle_beta   90.00
_cell.angle_gamma   90.00
#
_symmetry.space_group_name_H-M   'P 1'
#
loop_
_entity.id
_entity.type
_entity.pdbx_description
1 polymer ?
#
loop_
_entity_poly.entity_id
_entity_poly.type
_entity_poly.pdbx_seq_one_letter_code
_entity_poly.pdbx_strand_id
1 'polypeptide(L)'
;MEILDLKANQQILAFSDQSIEDSSNRITKYTRQHGRNIDLRVLTSQVEPEIITTLGDLIDIRAELNISPQSSNTDLESINDSIHQATSPWSEELKKILVVTFLDKILKNMQYVPRHITETHLKNLYLELYREDISFIYLYSFREKLKKLNQLI
;
A
#
# COMPACT_ATOMS: atom_id res chain seq x y z
N MET A 1 20.53 -8.70 -10.39
CA MET A 1 19.26 -8.74 -9.62
C MET A 1 19.51 -8.59 -8.12
N GLU A 2 20.66 -9.03 -7.59
CA GLU A 2 20.98 -9.03 -6.13
C GLU A 2 21.30 -7.67 -5.48
N ILE A 3 21.79 -6.66 -6.20
CA ILE A 3 22.19 -5.37 -5.58
C ILE A 3 20.98 -4.50 -5.17
N LEU A 4 19.81 -4.72 -5.77
CA LEU A 4 18.58 -3.97 -5.49
C LEU A 4 17.80 -4.48 -4.26
N ASP A 5 17.95 -5.75 -3.90
CA ASP A 5 17.33 -6.32 -2.68
C ASP A 5 18.02 -5.82 -1.40
N LEU A 6 19.33 -5.50 -1.47
CA LEU A 6 20.08 -4.95 -0.33
C LEU A 6 19.64 -3.53 0.05
N LYS A 7 19.31 -2.66 -0.90
CA LYS A 7 18.89 -1.27 -0.61
C LYS A 7 17.46 -1.18 -0.04
N ALA A 8 16.54 -2.00 -0.55
CA ALA A 8 15.19 -2.08 -0.01
C ALA A 8 15.20 -2.66 1.42
N ASN A 9 16.02 -3.69 1.67
CA ASN A 9 16.26 -4.20 3.02
C ASN A 9 16.91 -3.14 3.94
N GLN A 10 17.89 -2.36 3.46
CA GLN A 10 18.54 -1.30 4.25
C GLN A 10 17.61 -0.12 4.62
N GLN A 11 16.62 0.22 3.80
CA GLN A 11 15.67 1.29 4.12
C GLN A 11 14.53 0.79 5.02
N ILE A 12 14.18 -0.50 4.98
CA ILE A 12 13.29 -1.11 5.98
C ILE A 12 14.01 -1.27 7.33
N LEU A 13 15.33 -1.51 7.33
CA LEU A 13 16.21 -1.46 8.50
C LEU A 13 16.40 -0.04 9.09
N ALA A 14 15.89 1.01 8.44
CA ALA A 14 15.96 2.37 8.96
C ALA A 14 14.89 2.65 10.03
N PHE A 15 13.82 1.85 10.08
CA PHE A 15 12.81 1.96 11.13
C PHE A 15 13.24 1.14 12.33
N SER A 16 13.10 1.70 13.52
CA SER A 16 13.29 0.94 14.75
C SER A 16 12.14 -0.06 14.91
N ASP A 17 12.43 -1.24 15.47
CA ASP A 17 11.40 -2.22 15.83
C ASP A 17 10.29 -1.57 16.70
N GLN A 18 10.67 -0.62 17.56
CA GLN A 18 9.73 0.15 18.39
C GLN A 18 8.75 0.98 17.55
N SER A 19 9.21 1.69 16.52
CA SER A 19 8.35 2.53 15.67
C SER A 19 7.34 1.70 14.86
N ILE A 20 7.76 0.51 14.43
CA ILE A 20 6.92 -0.49 13.76
C ILE A 20 5.87 -1.02 14.74
N GLU A 21 6.30 -1.43 15.93
CA GLU A 21 5.42 -1.95 16.97
C GLU A 21 4.39 -0.90 17.40
N ASP A 22 4.82 0.32 17.69
CA ASP A 22 3.96 1.42 18.10
C ASP A 22 2.91 1.76 17.03
N SER A 23 3.33 1.83 15.77
CA SER A 23 2.40 2.03 14.64
C SER A 23 1.38 0.90 14.53
N SER A 24 1.84 -0.35 14.59
CA SER A 24 0.97 -1.53 14.54
C SER A 24 -0.02 -1.56 15.71
N ASN A 25 0.43 -1.17 16.91
CA ASN A 25 -0.39 -1.09 18.11
C ASN A 25 -1.44 0.01 18.02
N ARG A 26 -1.07 1.21 17.54
CA ARG A 26 -2.03 2.30 17.30
C ARG A 26 -3.09 1.93 16.26
N ILE A 27 -2.69 1.32 15.15
CA ILE A 27 -3.62 0.77 14.15
C ILE A 27 -4.59 -0.22 14.82
N THR A 28 -4.04 -1.20 15.54
CA THR A 28 -4.84 -2.27 16.17
C THR A 28 -5.83 -1.70 17.18
N LYS A 29 -5.38 -0.75 18.02
CA LYS A 29 -6.22 -0.07 19.00
C LYS A 29 -7.34 0.71 18.33
N TYR A 30 -7.02 1.50 17.30
CA TYR A 30 -7.99 2.30 16.56
C TYR A 30 -9.06 1.41 15.90
N THR A 31 -8.63 0.36 15.19
CA THR A 31 -9.54 -0.58 14.52
C THR A 31 -10.44 -1.31 15.52
N ARG A 32 -9.91 -1.74 16.67
CA ARG A 32 -10.72 -2.38 17.73
C ARG A 32 -11.74 -1.43 18.35
N GLN A 33 -11.38 -0.16 18.56
CA GLN A 33 -12.26 0.83 19.18
C GLN A 33 -13.43 1.24 18.27
N HIS A 34 -13.22 1.27 16.95
CA HIS A 34 -14.21 1.80 16.01
C HIS A 34 -14.89 0.72 15.16
N GLY A 35 -14.29 -0.47 15.03
CA GLY A 35 -14.87 -1.59 14.28
C GLY A 35 -15.23 -1.20 12.85
N ARG A 36 -16.51 -1.35 12.48
CA ARG A 36 -17.01 -0.98 11.14
C ARG A 36 -17.08 0.53 10.88
N ASN A 37 -16.85 1.35 11.91
CA ASN A 37 -16.92 2.82 11.84
C ASN A 37 -15.54 3.48 11.73
N ILE A 38 -14.48 2.73 11.39
CA ILE A 38 -13.18 3.34 11.11
C ILE A 38 -13.27 4.36 9.97
N ASP A 39 -12.55 5.46 10.13
CA ASP A 39 -12.23 6.43 9.08
C ASP A 39 -10.85 6.06 8.53
N LEU A 40 -10.74 5.87 7.21
CA LEU A 40 -9.48 5.41 6.62
C LEU A 40 -8.39 6.48 6.63
N ARG A 41 -8.73 7.77 6.64
CA ARG A 41 -7.76 8.86 6.77
C ARG A 41 -7.21 8.95 8.19
N VAL A 42 -8.05 8.71 9.19
CA VAL A 42 -7.58 8.62 10.59
C VAL A 42 -6.77 7.34 10.81
N LEU A 43 -7.14 6.24 10.15
CA LEU A 43 -6.37 5.00 10.17
C LEU A 43 -4.95 5.21 9.63
N THR A 44 -4.79 5.89 8.49
CA THR A 44 -3.46 6.14 7.91
C THR A 44 -2.60 7.05 8.79
N SER A 45 -3.22 7.96 9.54
CA SER A 45 -2.51 8.80 10.52
C SER A 45 -2.06 8.05 11.78
N GLN A 46 -2.42 6.77 11.96
CA GLN A 46 -1.93 5.96 13.09
C GLN A 46 -0.52 5.40 12.86
N VAL A 47 -0.06 5.37 11.61
CA VAL A 47 1.31 5.00 11.24
C VAL A 47 2.23 6.19 11.45
N GLU A 48 3.46 5.96 11.90
CA GLU A 48 4.43 7.04 11.94
C GLU A 48 4.63 7.68 10.54
N PRO A 49 4.60 9.02 10.44
CA PRO A 49 4.67 9.71 9.15
C PRO A 49 5.90 9.34 8.30
N GLU A 50 7.04 9.10 8.95
CA GLU A 50 8.27 8.70 8.26
C GLU A 50 8.16 7.28 7.68
N ILE A 51 7.53 6.35 8.40
CA ILE A 51 7.30 4.98 7.93
C ILE A 51 6.40 4.99 6.70
N ILE A 52 5.23 5.65 6.79
CA ILE A 52 4.26 5.65 5.69
C ILE A 52 4.81 6.36 4.45
N THR A 53 5.63 7.41 4.64
CA THR A 53 6.27 8.13 3.53
C THR A 53 7.32 7.26 2.85
N THR A 54 8.30 6.78 3.61
CA THR A 54 9.42 5.99 3.06
C THR A 54 8.95 4.67 2.45
N LEU A 55 8.03 3.95 3.12
CA LEU A 55 7.45 2.73 2.55
C LEU A 55 6.60 3.07 1.32
N GLY A 56 5.86 4.18 1.36
CA GLY A 56 5.10 4.67 0.22
C GLY A 56 5.96 4.99 -1.00
N ASP A 57 7.11 5.63 -0.79
CA ASP A 57 8.05 5.99 -1.86
C ASP A 57 8.74 4.74 -2.44
N LEU A 58 9.08 3.78 -1.58
CA LEU A 58 9.60 2.47 -2.01
C LEU A 58 8.61 1.72 -2.91
N ILE A 59 7.32 1.73 -2.53
CA ILE A 59 6.26 1.10 -3.33
C ILE A 59 6.12 1.82 -4.67
N ASP A 60 6.10 3.16 -4.67
CA ASP A 60 5.99 3.95 -5.92
C ASP A 60 7.18 3.69 -6.84
N ILE A 61 8.42 3.68 -6.32
CA ILE A 61 9.61 3.33 -7.12
C ILE A 61 9.48 1.93 -7.74
N ARG A 62 9.01 0.94 -6.96
CA ARG A 62 8.79 -0.41 -7.47
C ARG A 62 7.68 -0.45 -8.52
N ALA A 63 6.60 0.31 -8.33
CA ALA A 63 5.54 0.43 -9.32
C ALA A 63 6.04 1.09 -10.61
N GLU A 64 6.82 2.18 -10.54
CA GLU A 64 7.41 2.87 -11.69
C GLU A 64 8.33 1.97 -12.53
N LEU A 65 9.09 1.09 -11.88
CA LEU A 65 9.99 0.17 -12.57
C LEU A 65 9.27 -0.98 -13.28
N ASN A 66 8.03 -1.32 -12.89
CA ASN A 66 7.34 -2.53 -13.36
C ASN A 66 6.02 -2.24 -14.09
N ILE A 67 5.44 -1.05 -13.92
CA ILE A 67 4.14 -0.67 -14.50
C ILE A 67 4.35 0.40 -15.56
N SER A 68 3.82 0.13 -16.75
CA SER A 68 3.70 1.10 -17.83
C SER A 68 2.21 1.45 -18.06
N PRO A 69 1.91 2.54 -18.78
CA PRO A 69 0.53 2.86 -19.18
C PRO A 69 -0.17 1.73 -19.97
N GLN A 70 0.60 0.86 -20.63
CA GLN A 70 0.09 -0.24 -21.45
C GLN A 70 0.00 -1.57 -20.70
N SER A 71 0.45 -1.63 -19.44
CA SER A 71 0.39 -2.85 -18.63
C SER A 71 -1.05 -3.34 -18.51
N SER A 72 -1.27 -4.61 -18.85
CA SER A 72 -2.57 -5.29 -18.75
C SER A 72 -2.94 -5.55 -17.29
N ASN A 73 -4.19 -5.97 -17.02
CA ASN A 73 -4.57 -6.37 -15.66
C ASN A 73 -3.82 -7.63 -15.20
N THR A 74 -3.53 -8.55 -16.12
CA THR A 74 -2.71 -9.75 -15.83
C THR A 74 -1.28 -9.39 -15.46
N ASP A 75 -0.70 -8.34 -16.06
CA ASP A 75 0.61 -7.83 -15.64
C ASP A 75 0.55 -7.29 -14.21
N LEU A 76 -0.52 -6.56 -13.87
CA LEU A 76 -0.72 -6.04 -12.52
C LEU A 76 -0.92 -7.17 -11.49
N GLU A 77 -1.64 -8.25 -11.83
CA GLU A 77 -1.78 -9.44 -10.99
C GLU A 77 -0.41 -10.10 -10.72
N SER A 78 0.41 -10.29 -11.75
CA SER A 78 1.77 -10.86 -11.60
C SER A 78 2.66 -10.01 -10.68
N ILE A 79 2.57 -8.68 -10.80
CA ILE A 79 3.27 -7.74 -9.91
C ILE A 79 2.71 -7.84 -8.49
N ASN A 80 1.40 -7.95 -8.34
CA ASN A 80 0.73 -8.11 -7.04
C ASN A 80 1.24 -9.37 -6.33
N ASP A 81 1.24 -10.50 -7.02
CA ASP A 81 1.74 -11.79 -6.52
C ASP A 81 3.20 -11.68 -6.10
N SER A 82 4.02 -11.00 -6.91
CA SER A 82 5.44 -10.77 -6.61
C SER A 82 5.63 -9.94 -5.33
N ILE A 83 4.78 -8.93 -5.10
CA ILE A 83 4.80 -8.13 -3.85
C ILE A 83 4.45 -9.02 -2.65
N HIS A 84 3.41 -9.86 -2.74
CA HIS A 84 3.00 -10.73 -1.63
C HIS A 84 3.99 -11.85 -1.38
N GLN A 85 4.65 -12.36 -2.42
CA GLN A 85 5.74 -13.32 -2.26
C GLN A 85 6.94 -12.68 -1.56
N ALA A 86 7.35 -11.48 -1.98
CA ALA A 86 8.47 -10.75 -1.38
C ALA A 86 8.22 -10.31 0.07
N THR A 87 6.96 -10.03 0.41
CA THR A 87 6.55 -9.58 1.75
C THR A 87 6.07 -10.72 2.65
N SER A 88 5.97 -11.94 2.12
CA SER A 88 5.60 -13.14 2.89
C SER A 88 6.45 -13.37 4.16
N PRO A 89 7.79 -13.16 4.18
CA PRO A 89 8.58 -13.38 5.39
C PRO A 89 8.50 -12.22 6.40
N TRP A 90 7.80 -11.12 6.09
CA TRP A 90 7.70 -9.97 6.99
C TRP A 90 6.83 -10.31 8.21
N SER A 91 7.07 -9.60 9.31
CA SER A 91 6.22 -9.66 10.50
C SER A 91 4.80 -9.17 10.17
N GLU A 92 3.80 -9.63 10.95
CA GLU A 92 2.42 -9.19 10.74
C GLU A 92 2.23 -7.70 11.03
N GLU A 93 3.05 -7.12 11.91
CA GLU A 93 3.15 -5.68 12.17
C GLU A 93 3.51 -4.92 10.90
N LEU A 94 4.58 -5.35 10.22
CA LEU A 94 5.03 -4.72 8.97
C LEU A 94 4.03 -4.92 7.84
N LYS A 95 3.44 -6.11 7.69
CA LYS A 95 2.39 -6.36 6.68
C LYS A 95 1.17 -5.47 6.91
N LYS A 96 0.78 -5.26 8.17
CA LYS A 96 -0.33 -4.37 8.52
C LYS A 96 -0.04 -2.91 8.16
N ILE A 97 1.17 -2.45 8.46
CA ILE A 97 1.62 -1.11 8.06
C ILE A 97 1.62 -0.98 6.54
N LEU A 98 2.15 -1.97 5.82
CA LEU A 98 2.15 -2.00 4.35
C LEU A 98 0.75 -1.83 3.76
N VAL A 99 -0.23 -2.57 4.29
CA VAL A 99 -1.64 -2.45 3.85
C VAL A 99 -2.19 -1.05 4.10
N VAL A 100 -1.89 -0.45 5.26
CA VAL A 100 -2.29 0.93 5.56
C VAL A 100 -1.59 1.94 4.63
N THR A 101 -0.34 1.69 4.25
CA THR A 101 0.38 2.50 3.25
C THR A 101 -0.26 2.42 1.87
N PHE A 102 -0.69 1.23 1.42
CA PHE A 102 -1.47 1.11 0.17
C PHE A 102 -2.77 1.91 0.25
N LEU A 103 -3.51 1.83 1.37
CA LEU A 103 -4.72 2.62 1.57
C LEU A 103 -4.44 4.13 1.48
N ASP A 104 -3.37 4.63 2.11
CA ASP A 104 -2.98 6.04 2.00
C ASP A 104 -2.73 6.46 0.54
N LYS A 105 -1.99 5.65 -0.22
CA LYS A 105 -1.72 5.91 -1.64
C LYS A 105 -3.00 5.90 -2.47
N ILE A 106 -3.92 4.96 -2.23
CA ILE A 106 -5.23 4.89 -2.90
C ILE A 106 -6.05 6.14 -2.58
N LEU A 107 -6.15 6.51 -1.30
CA LEU A 107 -6.93 7.68 -0.84
C LEU A 107 -6.44 8.99 -1.47
N LYS A 108 -5.11 9.16 -1.62
CA LYS A 108 -4.50 10.31 -2.32
C LYS A 108 -4.75 10.32 -3.82
N ASN A 109 -5.07 9.15 -4.40
CA ASN A 109 -5.24 8.95 -5.84
C ASN A 109 -6.66 8.47 -6.21
N MET A 110 -7.67 8.71 -5.37
CA MET A 110 -9.05 8.21 -5.58
C MET A 110 -9.65 8.56 -6.94
N GLN A 111 -9.23 9.68 -7.54
CA GLN A 111 -9.66 10.08 -8.90
C GLN A 111 -9.24 9.11 -10.02
N TYR A 112 -8.27 8.22 -9.76
CA TYR A 112 -7.74 7.22 -10.70
C TYR A 112 -8.25 5.81 -10.42
N VAL A 113 -8.98 5.62 -9.33
CA VAL A 113 -9.54 4.34 -8.90
C VAL A 113 -10.85 4.07 -9.67
N PRO A 114 -11.21 2.81 -9.98
CA PRO A 114 -12.50 2.50 -10.61
C PRO A 114 -13.68 3.06 -9.81
N ARG A 115 -14.70 3.59 -10.51
CA ARG A 115 -15.83 4.29 -9.87
C ARG A 115 -16.62 3.47 -8.85
N HIS A 116 -16.60 2.14 -8.94
CA HIS A 116 -17.30 1.25 -8.01
C HIS A 116 -16.54 1.03 -6.69
N ILE A 117 -15.25 1.33 -6.67
CA ILE A 117 -14.42 1.24 -5.47
C ILE A 117 -14.59 2.54 -4.69
N THR A 118 -15.39 2.46 -3.63
CA THR A 118 -15.65 3.57 -2.71
C THR A 118 -14.80 3.43 -1.45
N GLU A 119 -14.73 4.48 -0.63
CA GLU A 119 -14.08 4.41 0.69
C GLU A 119 -14.73 3.34 1.59
N THR A 120 -16.05 3.14 1.47
CA THR A 120 -16.75 2.05 2.17
C THR A 120 -16.30 0.68 1.70
N HIS A 121 -16.07 0.50 0.38
CA HIS A 121 -15.55 -0.75 -0.15
C HIS A 121 -14.13 -1.03 0.35
N LEU A 122 -13.22 -0.04 0.29
CA LEU A 122 -11.85 -0.16 0.82
C LEU A 122 -11.83 -0.50 2.31
N LYS A 123 -12.75 0.09 3.08
CA LYS A 123 -12.91 -0.22 4.50
C LYS A 123 -13.30 -1.68 4.73
N ASN A 124 -14.23 -2.21 3.95
CA ASN A 124 -14.63 -3.60 4.06
C ASN A 124 -13.47 -4.54 3.71
N LEU A 125 -12.75 -4.26 2.62
CA LEU A 125 -11.55 -5.02 2.24
C LEU A 125 -10.52 -5.05 3.36
N TYR A 126 -10.27 -3.90 4.00
CA TYR A 126 -9.32 -3.80 5.12
C TYR A 126 -9.76 -4.63 6.33
N LEU A 127 -11.04 -4.51 6.73
CA LEU A 127 -11.59 -5.21 7.89
C LEU A 127 -11.68 -6.72 7.70
N GLU A 128 -11.91 -7.17 6.45
CA GLU A 128 -11.98 -8.58 6.07
C GLU A 128 -10.61 -9.16 5.68
N LEU A 129 -9.54 -8.36 5.83
CA LEU A 129 -8.14 -8.73 5.60
C LEU A 129 -7.81 -9.11 4.15
N TYR A 130 -8.51 -8.52 3.18
CA TYR A 130 -8.24 -8.64 1.74
C TYR A 130 -7.05 -7.79 1.30
N ARG A 131 -5.84 -8.16 1.76
CA ARG A 131 -4.59 -7.41 1.52
C ARG A 131 -4.23 -7.35 0.04
N GLU A 132 -4.45 -8.45 -0.68
CA GLU A 132 -4.15 -8.59 -2.11
C GLU A 132 -5.03 -7.71 -3.00
N ASP A 133 -6.31 -7.59 -2.68
CA ASP A 133 -7.22 -6.71 -3.39
C ASP A 133 -6.86 -5.24 -3.19
N ILE A 134 -6.48 -4.86 -1.95
CA ILE A 134 -6.04 -3.49 -1.65
C ILE A 134 -4.79 -3.13 -2.45
N SER A 135 -3.77 -4.00 -2.47
CA SER A 135 -2.55 -3.74 -3.24
C SER A 135 -2.84 -3.71 -4.75
N PHE A 136 -3.71 -4.60 -5.26
CA PHE A 136 -4.12 -4.56 -6.66
C PHE A 136 -4.81 -3.23 -7.04
N ILE A 137 -5.72 -2.75 -6.19
CA ILE A 137 -6.39 -1.45 -6.40
C ILE A 137 -5.37 -0.31 -6.45
N TYR A 138 -4.34 -0.34 -5.59
CA TYR A 138 -3.23 0.60 -5.68
C TYR A 138 -2.53 0.52 -7.04
N LEU A 139 -2.08 -0.67 -7.48
CA LEU A 139 -1.36 -0.86 -8.74
C LEU A 139 -2.21 -0.41 -9.95
N TYR A 140 -3.50 -0.72 -9.93
CA TYR A 140 -4.45 -0.25 -10.94
C TYR A 140 -4.51 1.28 -10.95
N SER A 141 -4.73 1.91 -9.79
CA SER A 141 -4.82 3.37 -9.68
C SER A 141 -3.52 4.06 -10.14
N PHE A 142 -2.38 3.44 -9.87
CA PHE A 142 -1.06 3.89 -10.29
C PHE A 142 -0.94 3.88 -11.82
N ARG A 143 -1.33 2.76 -12.48
CA ARG A 143 -1.35 2.66 -13.94
C ARG A 143 -2.27 3.72 -14.57
N GLU A 144 -3.48 3.90 -14.05
CA GLU A 144 -4.42 4.88 -14.60
C GLU A 144 -3.92 6.33 -14.44
N LYS A 145 -3.21 6.62 -13.34
CA LYS A 145 -2.49 7.89 -13.18
C LYS A 145 -1.44 8.08 -14.28
N LEU A 146 -0.63 7.07 -14.58
CA LEU A 146 0.37 7.14 -15.66
C LEU A 146 -0.27 7.34 -17.04
N LYS A 147 -1.40 6.69 -17.33
CA LYS A 147 -2.14 6.89 -18.59
C LYS A 147 -2.59 8.34 -18.75
N LYS A 148 -3.18 8.92 -17.71
CA LYS A 148 -3.65 10.30 -17.76
C LYS A 148 -2.50 11.30 -17.95
N LEU A 149 -1.36 11.08 -17.29
CA LEU A 149 -0.19 11.94 -17.44
C LEU A 149 0.39 11.89 -18.86
N ASN A 150 0.42 10.72 -19.50
CA ASN A 150 0.92 10.57 -20.87
C ASN A 150 -0.03 11.09 -21.96
N GLN A 151 -1.31 11.32 -21.65
CA GLN A 151 -2.26 11.96 -22.57
C GLN A 151 -2.13 13.50 -22.59
N LEU A 152 -1.35 14.07 -21.67
CA LEU A 152 -1.13 15.52 -21.55
C LEU A 152 0.18 15.98 -22.22
N ILE A 153 0.92 15.06 -22.83
CA ILE A 153 2.18 15.28 -23.57
C ILE A 153 1.91 15.01 -25.05
#